data_AF-A0A0U3DKU4-F1
#
_entry.id   AF-A0A0U3DKU4-F1
#
_cell.length_a   1.000
_cell.length_b   1.000
_cell.length_c   1.000
_cell.angle_alpha   90.00
_cell.angle_beta   90.00
_cell.angle_gamma   90.00
#
_symmetry.space_group_name_H-M   'P 1'
#
loop_
_entity.id
_entity.type
_entity.pdbx_description
1 polymer ?
#
loop_
_entity_poly.entity_id
_entity_poly.type
_entity_poly.pdbx_seq_one_letter_code
_entity_poly.pdbx_strand_id
1 'polypeptide(L)'
;MPQGRGGTLMSRRQQSASPAASAPPDAGITLMTATVLPIWTRQLRAIQDTVQGGAVDLLSCFAGIMGLQDLLDSEIKAMPADAAHTLALQQLSQELALQCERALVGLQFGDRATQMLDILHDDTQRFSQELPNMAHADAAEAQAWLDALEARYTTDEQRDSHHGESTGPPHNNVEFF
;
A
#
# COMPACT_ATOMS: atom_id res chain seq x y z
N MET A 1 83.60 35.15 -5.90
CA MET A 1 82.84 36.42 -5.92
C MET A 1 82.63 36.82 -7.38
N PRO A 2 81.42 37.13 -7.89
CA PRO A 2 80.08 36.54 -7.72
C PRO A 2 79.64 35.79 -9.03
N GLN A 3 78.92 34.66 -9.00
CA GLN A 3 77.46 34.43 -8.88
C GLN A 3 76.56 35.10 -9.96
N GLY A 4 75.88 34.24 -10.72
CA GLY A 4 74.79 34.58 -11.65
C GLY A 4 74.08 33.33 -12.18
N ARG A 5 73.37 32.62 -11.30
CA ARG A 5 72.50 31.45 -11.62
C ARG A 5 71.14 31.98 -12.13
N GLY A 6 70.86 31.83 -13.42
CA GLY A 6 69.51 31.96 -13.99
C GLY A 6 68.90 30.57 -14.15
N GLY A 7 68.14 30.12 -13.15
CA GLY A 7 67.47 28.82 -13.16
C GLY A 7 66.21 28.84 -14.02
N THR A 8 66.20 28.05 -15.10
CA THR A 8 65.02 27.71 -15.88
C THR A 8 64.10 26.82 -15.04
N LEU A 9 62.99 27.39 -14.56
CA LEU A 9 61.91 26.67 -13.88
C LEU A 9 61.04 25.95 -14.92
N MET A 10 61.37 24.69 -15.21
CA MET A 10 60.44 23.73 -15.81
C MET A 10 59.82 22.87 -14.69
N SER A 11 58.51 22.62 -14.83
CA SER A 11 57.77 21.51 -14.22
C SER A 11 57.46 21.56 -12.73
N ARG A 12 56.25 22.01 -12.41
CA ARG A 12 55.23 21.13 -11.83
C ARG A 12 53.85 21.78 -11.98
N ARG A 13 53.11 21.36 -13.01
CA ARG A 13 51.68 21.57 -13.10
C ARG A 13 51.08 20.96 -11.83
N GLN A 14 50.72 21.81 -10.87
CA GLN A 14 49.92 21.44 -9.72
C GLN A 14 48.56 21.00 -10.26
N GLN A 15 48.43 19.70 -10.52
CA GLN A 15 47.14 19.04 -10.47
C GLN A 15 46.73 19.04 -9.01
N SER A 16 46.13 20.16 -8.60
CA SER A 16 45.35 20.25 -7.38
C SER A 16 44.19 19.27 -7.58
N ALA A 17 44.27 18.11 -6.94
CA ALA A 17 43.12 17.25 -6.78
C ALA A 17 42.00 18.13 -6.17
N SER A 18 40.89 18.27 -6.89
CA SER A 18 39.66 18.82 -6.33
C SER A 18 39.36 18.02 -5.06
N PRO A 19 39.16 18.66 -3.89
CA PRO A 19 38.61 17.94 -2.77
C PRO A 19 37.23 17.45 -3.22
N ALA A 20 37.05 16.13 -3.30
CA ALA A 20 35.72 15.56 -3.43
C ALA A 20 34.87 16.23 -2.35
N ALA A 21 33.86 16.99 -2.76
CA ALA A 21 32.96 17.65 -1.82
C ALA A 21 32.40 16.55 -0.91
N SER A 22 32.83 16.55 0.35
CA SER A 22 32.32 15.64 1.36
C SER A 22 30.80 15.83 1.39
N ALA A 23 30.06 14.76 1.13
CA ALA A 23 28.60 14.79 1.17
C ALA A 23 28.12 15.41 2.49
N PRO A 24 26.97 16.13 2.49
CA PRO A 24 26.40 16.66 3.71
C PRO A 24 26.27 15.56 4.78
N PRO A 25 26.48 15.90 6.07
CA PRO A 25 26.50 14.92 7.17
C PRO A 25 25.17 14.15 7.35
N ASP A 26 24.10 14.59 6.71
CA ASP A 26 22.74 14.06 6.73
C ASP A 26 22.22 13.61 5.34
N ALA A 27 23.11 13.52 4.34
CA ALA A 27 22.75 13.14 2.98
C ALA A 27 22.09 11.75 2.93
N GLY A 28 22.61 10.77 3.69
CA GLY A 28 22.05 9.43 3.75
C GLY A 28 20.67 9.37 4.42
N ILE A 29 20.48 10.13 5.51
CA ILE A 29 19.17 10.24 6.18
C ILE A 29 18.14 10.87 5.23
N THR A 30 18.53 11.90 4.49
CA THR A 30 17.67 12.55 3.49
C THR A 30 17.30 11.58 2.36
N LEU A 31 18.25 10.79 1.89
CA LEU A 31 17.99 9.75 0.88
C LEU A 31 17.01 8.69 1.41
N MET A 32 17.27 8.14 2.59
CA MET A 32 16.45 7.10 3.21
C MET A 32 15.02 7.60 3.44
N THR A 33 14.85 8.79 4.03
CA THR A 33 13.54 9.40 4.26
C THR A 33 12.79 9.68 2.95
N ALA A 34 13.45 10.23 1.93
CA ALA A 34 12.86 10.47 0.61
C ALA A 34 12.45 9.17 -0.10
N THR A 35 13.10 8.05 0.23
CA THR A 35 12.82 6.74 -0.36
C THR A 35 11.64 6.04 0.32
N VAL A 36 11.61 5.99 1.66
CA VAL A 36 10.59 5.22 2.40
C VAL A 36 9.27 5.95 2.55
N LEU A 37 9.28 7.29 2.70
CA LEU A 37 8.08 8.06 3.02
C LEU A 37 7.00 7.97 1.93
N PRO A 38 7.32 8.01 0.61
CA PRO A 38 6.33 7.80 -0.43
C PRO A 38 5.70 6.39 -0.39
N ILE A 39 6.49 5.38 -0.05
CA ILE A 39 6.03 3.98 0.06
C ILE A 39 5.04 3.87 1.21
N TRP A 40 5.40 4.36 2.40
CA TRP A 40 4.50 4.38 3.56
C TRP A 40 3.21 5.15 3.30
N THR A 41 3.29 6.27 2.58
CA THR A 41 2.11 7.04 2.19
C THR A 41 1.17 6.24 1.30
N ARG A 42 1.71 5.48 0.34
CA ARG A 42 0.91 4.58 -0.52
C ARG A 42 0.35 3.39 0.27
N GLN A 43 1.13 2.78 1.15
CA GLN A 43 0.67 1.68 2.00
C GLN A 43 -0.48 2.13 2.93
N LEU A 44 -0.36 3.31 3.54
CA LEU A 44 -1.45 3.86 4.36
C LEU A 44 -2.72 4.10 3.55
N ARG A 45 -2.60 4.56 2.30
CA ARG A 45 -3.75 4.69 1.39
C ARG A 45 -4.36 3.33 1.05
N ALA A 46 -3.55 2.32 0.74
CA ALA A 46 -4.03 0.98 0.46
C ALA A 46 -4.80 0.36 1.64
N ILE A 47 -4.34 0.63 2.87
CA ILE A 47 -5.03 0.25 4.10
C ILE A 47 -6.40 0.95 4.18
N GLN A 48 -6.44 2.27 3.93
CA GLN A 48 -7.69 3.04 3.92
C GLN A 48 -8.67 2.50 2.87
N ASP A 49 -8.19 2.24 1.65
CA ASP A 49 -9.00 1.71 0.55
C ASP A 49 -9.54 0.32 0.88
N THR A 50 -8.73 -0.54 1.51
CA THR A 50 -9.15 -1.88 1.97
C THR A 50 -10.29 -1.80 2.98
N VAL A 51 -10.18 -0.90 3.97
CA VAL A 51 -11.21 -0.70 5.00
C VAL A 51 -12.48 -0.12 4.40
N GLN A 52 -12.36 0.89 3.53
CA GLN A 52 -13.51 1.54 2.91
C GLN A 52 -14.24 0.60 1.95
N GLY A 53 -13.52 -0.13 1.10
CA GLY A 53 -14.08 -1.11 0.18
C GLY A 53 -14.82 -2.23 0.92
N GLY A 54 -14.18 -2.82 1.94
CA GLY A 54 -14.81 -3.86 2.75
C GLY A 54 -16.07 -3.39 3.48
N ALA A 55 -16.07 -2.17 4.01
CA ALA A 55 -17.27 -1.59 4.63
C ALA A 55 -18.42 -1.39 3.63
N VAL A 56 -18.12 -0.92 2.42
CA VAL A 56 -19.11 -0.76 1.35
C VAL A 56 -19.67 -2.11 0.91
N ASP A 57 -18.82 -3.12 0.77
CA ASP A 57 -19.23 -4.48 0.41
C ASP A 57 -20.14 -5.09 1.47
N LEU A 58 -19.80 -4.91 2.75
CA LEU A 58 -20.60 -5.39 3.86
C LEU A 58 -21.98 -4.71 3.92
N LEU A 59 -22.04 -3.39 3.74
CA LEU A 59 -23.29 -2.64 3.71
C LEU A 59 -24.17 -3.06 2.51
N SER A 60 -23.54 -3.23 1.34
CA SER A 60 -24.23 -3.70 0.13
C SER A 60 -24.79 -5.10 0.32
N CYS A 61 -24.06 -5.97 1.02
CA CYS A 61 -24.52 -7.30 1.37
C CYS A 61 -25.73 -7.26 2.33
N PHE A 62 -25.69 -6.42 3.38
CA PHE A 62 -26.84 -6.27 4.28
C PHE A 62 -28.07 -5.74 3.56
N ALA A 63 -27.91 -4.77 2.65
CA ALA A 63 -29.01 -4.28 1.82
C ALA A 63 -29.63 -5.41 0.96
N GLY A 64 -28.78 -6.28 0.39
CA GLY A 64 -29.22 -7.46 -0.35
C GLY A 64 -29.99 -8.45 0.52
N ILE A 65 -29.49 -8.75 1.73
CA ILE A 65 -30.17 -9.63 2.70
C ILE A 65 -31.54 -9.07 3.09
N MET A 66 -31.65 -7.78 3.39
CA MET A 66 -32.92 -7.14 3.71
C MET A 66 -33.92 -7.24 2.55
N GLY A 67 -33.47 -7.01 1.31
CA GLY A 67 -34.33 -7.17 0.13
C GLY A 67 -34.84 -8.60 -0.05
N LEU A 68 -34.01 -9.60 0.20
CA LEU A 68 -34.41 -11.01 0.16
C LEU A 68 -35.40 -11.36 1.29
N GLN A 69 -35.24 -10.78 2.47
CA GLN A 69 -36.19 -10.94 3.58
C GLN A 69 -37.57 -10.35 3.24
N ASP A 70 -37.62 -9.18 2.60
CA ASP A 70 -38.87 -8.57 2.15
C ASP A 70 -39.57 -9.42 1.09
N LEU A 71 -38.82 -9.98 0.13
CA LEU A 71 -39.34 -10.89 -0.89
C LEU A 71 -39.88 -12.18 -0.27
N LEU A 72 -39.15 -12.76 0.69
CA LEU A 72 -39.59 -13.95 1.42
C LEU A 72 -40.88 -13.69 2.21
N ASP A 73 -40.99 -12.56 2.90
CA ASP A 73 -42.19 -12.17 3.64
C ASP A 73 -43.39 -11.95 2.70
N SER A 74 -43.16 -11.36 1.53
CA SER A 74 -44.16 -11.24 0.46
C SER A 74 -44.65 -12.61 -0.03
N GLU A 75 -43.73 -13.53 -0.35
CA GLU A 75 -44.09 -14.88 -0.81
C GLU A 75 -44.85 -15.66 0.27
N ILE A 76 -44.44 -15.59 1.54
CA ILE A 76 -45.15 -16.24 2.66
C ILE A 76 -46.57 -15.68 2.80
N LYS A 77 -46.74 -14.35 2.69
CA LYS A 77 -48.06 -13.68 2.77
C LYS A 77 -48.96 -13.99 1.58
N ALA A 78 -48.41 -14.24 0.39
CA ALA A 78 -49.17 -14.49 -0.84
C ALA A 78 -49.82 -15.90 -0.91
N MET A 79 -49.43 -16.81 -0.03
CA MET A 79 -49.88 -18.21 0.16
C MET A 79 -50.96 -18.77 -0.81
N PRO A 80 -50.50 -19.52 -1.83
CA PRO A 80 -51.09 -20.80 -2.23
C PRO A 80 -50.04 -21.92 -2.07
N ALA A 81 -50.41 -23.03 -1.45
CA ALA A 81 -49.51 -24.18 -1.30
C ALA A 81 -49.41 -24.97 -2.62
N ASP A 82 -48.71 -24.43 -3.61
CA ASP A 82 -48.40 -25.12 -4.87
C ASP A 82 -46.89 -25.32 -5.10
N ALA A 83 -46.56 -26.07 -6.15
CA ALA A 83 -45.18 -26.42 -6.47
C ALA A 83 -44.34 -25.22 -6.95
N ALA A 84 -44.97 -24.19 -7.54
CA ALA A 84 -44.28 -22.98 -7.98
C ALA A 84 -43.84 -22.14 -6.77
N HIS A 85 -44.71 -22.04 -5.76
CA HIS A 85 -44.41 -21.39 -4.49
C HIS A 85 -43.24 -22.03 -3.75
N THR A 86 -43.22 -23.37 -3.73
CA THR A 86 -42.14 -24.14 -3.10
C THR A 86 -40.80 -23.90 -3.80
N LEU A 87 -40.81 -23.80 -5.14
CA LEU A 87 -39.61 -23.52 -5.93
C LEU A 87 -39.09 -22.09 -5.68
N ALA A 88 -39.99 -21.10 -5.59
CA ALA A 88 -39.62 -19.71 -5.31
C ALA A 88 -38.96 -19.56 -3.93
N LEU A 89 -39.53 -20.20 -2.91
CA LEU A 89 -38.91 -20.23 -1.56
C LEU A 89 -37.53 -20.90 -1.56
N GLN A 90 -37.34 -21.96 -2.34
CA GLN A 90 -36.03 -22.61 -2.48
C GLN A 90 -35.00 -21.72 -3.17
N GLN A 91 -35.41 -20.91 -4.16
CA GLN A 91 -34.53 -19.95 -4.83
C GLN A 91 -34.12 -18.81 -3.88
N LEU A 92 -35.09 -18.20 -3.19
CA LEU A 92 -34.83 -17.15 -2.20
C LEU A 92 -33.91 -17.64 -1.07
N SER A 93 -34.10 -18.87 -0.60
CA SER A 93 -33.23 -19.47 0.41
C SER A 93 -31.79 -19.64 -0.09
N GLN A 94 -31.59 -19.99 -1.37
CA GLN A 94 -30.26 -20.11 -1.96
C GLN A 94 -29.60 -18.74 -2.12
N GLU A 95 -30.35 -17.74 -2.57
CA GLU A 95 -29.86 -16.36 -2.69
C GLU A 95 -29.46 -15.78 -1.34
N LEU A 96 -30.24 -16.05 -0.29
CA LEU A 96 -29.92 -15.62 1.07
C LEU A 96 -28.61 -16.25 1.56
N ALA A 97 -28.42 -17.55 1.30
CA ALA A 97 -27.18 -18.24 1.65
C ALA A 97 -25.96 -17.62 0.95
N LEU A 98 -26.08 -17.31 -0.35
CA LEU A 98 -25.02 -16.64 -1.10
C LEU A 98 -24.71 -15.24 -0.54
N GLN A 99 -25.72 -14.47 -0.14
CA GLN A 99 -25.46 -13.18 0.51
C GLN A 99 -24.77 -13.37 1.87
N CYS A 100 -25.19 -14.33 2.70
CA CYS A 100 -24.49 -14.63 3.94
C CYS A 100 -23.02 -15.01 3.73
N GLU A 101 -22.71 -15.81 2.71
CA GLU A 101 -21.32 -16.14 2.34
C GLU A 101 -20.53 -14.89 1.93
N ARG A 102 -21.12 -14.02 1.10
CA ARG A 102 -20.51 -12.74 0.71
C ARG A 102 -20.26 -11.82 1.93
N ALA A 103 -21.18 -11.77 2.89
CA ALA A 103 -20.99 -11.02 4.12
C ALA A 103 -19.79 -11.54 4.91
N LEU A 104 -19.66 -12.87 5.06
CA LEU A 104 -18.56 -13.49 5.79
C LEU A 104 -17.20 -13.23 5.12
N VAL A 105 -17.12 -13.29 3.79
CA VAL A 105 -15.92 -12.88 3.04
C VAL A 105 -15.66 -11.39 3.24
N GLY A 106 -16.72 -10.58 3.15
CA GLY A 106 -16.69 -9.13 3.38
C GLY A 106 -16.40 -8.72 4.82
N LEU A 107 -16.15 -9.63 5.76
CA LEU A 107 -15.62 -9.30 7.09
C LEU A 107 -14.09 -9.44 7.18
N GLN A 108 -13.48 -10.12 6.21
CA GLN A 108 -12.04 -10.41 6.19
C GLN A 108 -11.18 -9.16 5.90
N PHE A 109 -11.78 -8.07 5.41
CA PHE A 109 -11.04 -6.81 5.22
C PHE A 109 -10.44 -6.31 6.53
N GLY A 110 -11.07 -6.60 7.68
CA GLY A 110 -10.54 -6.22 8.99
C GLY A 110 -9.21 -6.92 9.28
N ASP A 111 -9.16 -8.25 9.16
CA ASP A 111 -7.93 -9.02 9.34
C ASP A 111 -6.85 -8.60 8.33
N ARG A 112 -7.24 -8.35 7.08
CA ARG A 112 -6.34 -7.87 6.03
C ARG A 112 -5.75 -6.51 6.39
N ALA A 113 -6.57 -5.55 6.82
CA ALA A 113 -6.13 -4.22 7.22
C ALA A 113 -5.20 -4.26 8.43
N THR A 114 -5.48 -5.13 9.42
CA THR A 114 -4.59 -5.35 10.57
C THR A 114 -3.23 -5.86 10.13
N GLN A 115 -3.17 -6.88 9.26
CA GLN A 115 -1.88 -7.39 8.75
C GLN A 115 -1.07 -6.29 8.04
N MET A 116 -1.73 -5.48 7.22
CA MET A 116 -1.07 -4.38 6.51
C MET A 116 -0.55 -3.30 7.47
N LEU A 117 -1.33 -2.96 8.50
CA LEU A 117 -0.95 -2.02 9.54
C LEU A 117 0.23 -2.52 10.37
N ASP A 118 0.27 -3.79 10.73
CA ASP A 118 1.36 -4.38 11.51
C ASP A 118 2.69 -4.29 10.75
N ILE A 119 2.69 -4.61 9.45
CA ILE A 119 3.89 -4.49 8.61
C ILE A 119 4.37 -3.04 8.53
N LEU A 120 3.45 -2.09 8.29
CA LEU A 120 3.78 -0.66 8.23
C LEU A 120 4.32 -0.15 9.57
N HIS A 121 3.65 -0.50 10.66
CA HIS A 121 4.06 -0.12 12.01
C HIS A 121 5.48 -0.62 12.31
N ASP A 122 5.73 -1.92 12.11
CA ASP A 122 7.02 -2.51 12.36
C ASP A 122 8.13 -1.90 11.49
N ASP A 123 7.84 -1.56 10.23
CA ASP A 123 8.81 -0.91 9.36
C ASP A 123 9.13 0.51 9.81
N THR A 124 8.13 1.28 10.26
CA THR A 124 8.37 2.63 10.83
C THR A 124 9.18 2.55 12.12
N GLN A 125 8.96 1.52 12.95
CA GLN A 125 9.74 1.28 14.15
C GLN A 125 11.18 0.89 13.80
N ARG A 126 11.37 -0.04 12.85
CA ARG A 126 12.69 -0.43 12.33
C ARG A 126 13.44 0.80 11.81
N PHE A 127 12.75 1.64 11.03
CA PHE A 127 13.34 2.86 10.46
C PHE A 127 13.79 3.84 11.53
N SER A 128 12.94 4.11 12.53
CA SER A 128 13.26 5.00 13.65
C SER A 128 14.48 4.53 14.44
N GLN A 129 14.62 3.22 14.64
CA GLN A 129 15.76 2.61 15.35
C GLN A 129 17.07 2.72 14.56
N GLU A 130 17.02 2.55 13.25
CA GLU A 130 18.22 2.57 12.39
C GLU A 130 18.58 3.97 11.88
N LEU A 131 17.67 4.94 11.96
CA LEU A 131 17.88 6.31 11.49
C LEU A 131 19.20 6.96 11.97
N PRO A 132 19.63 6.80 13.24
CA PRO A 132 20.91 7.37 13.72
C PRO A 132 22.14 6.77 13.01
N ASN A 133 22.03 5.56 12.45
CA ASN A 133 23.11 4.84 11.79
C ASN A 133 23.17 5.12 10.27
N MET A 134 22.19 5.84 9.71
CA MET A 134 22.02 6.05 8.27
C MET A 134 22.65 7.35 7.73
N ALA A 135 23.51 8.02 8.50
CA ALA A 135 24.14 9.28 8.10
C ALA A 135 24.86 9.21 6.73
N HIS A 136 25.41 8.04 6.41
CA HIS A 136 26.13 7.77 5.17
C HIS A 136 25.44 6.76 4.26
N ALA A 137 24.14 6.52 4.48
CA ALA A 137 23.37 5.56 3.70
C ALA A 137 23.43 5.90 2.20
N ASP A 138 23.65 4.89 1.36
CA ASP A 138 23.65 5.03 -0.09
C ASP A 138 22.40 4.43 -0.76
N ALA A 139 22.35 4.52 -2.09
CA ALA A 139 21.20 4.03 -2.85
C ALA A 139 21.04 2.50 -2.80
N ALA A 140 22.13 1.75 -2.62
CA ALA A 140 22.07 0.29 -2.52
C ALA A 140 21.47 -0.12 -1.16
N GLU A 141 21.84 0.58 -0.10
CA GLU A 141 21.24 0.37 1.23
C GLU A 141 19.76 0.78 1.25
N ALA A 142 19.40 1.87 0.58
CA ALA A 142 18.01 2.27 0.41
C ALA A 142 17.19 1.21 -0.35
N GLN A 143 17.75 0.64 -1.43
CA GLN A 143 17.07 -0.44 -2.16
C GLN A 143 16.95 -1.71 -1.32
N ALA A 144 18.02 -2.11 -0.62
CA ALA A 144 17.99 -3.27 0.27
C ALA A 144 16.94 -3.12 1.38
N TRP A 145 16.70 -1.89 1.87
CA TRP A 145 15.61 -1.59 2.80
C TRP A 145 14.23 -1.89 2.19
N LEU A 146 14.00 -1.40 0.96
CA LEU A 146 12.74 -1.61 0.24
C LEU A 146 12.52 -3.09 -0.10
N ASP A 147 13.55 -3.80 -0.55
CA ASP A 147 13.46 -5.24 -0.83
C ASP A 147 13.10 -6.03 0.44
N ALA A 148 13.70 -5.65 1.58
CA ALA A 148 13.39 -6.25 2.88
C ALA A 148 12.00 -5.90 3.39
N LEU A 149 11.45 -4.74 3.01
CA LEU A 149 10.07 -4.37 3.29
C LEU A 149 9.11 -5.19 2.40
N GLU A 150 9.38 -5.29 1.11
CA GLU A 150 8.56 -6.02 0.14
C GLU A 150 8.46 -7.52 0.47
N ALA A 151 9.56 -8.12 0.93
CA ALA A 151 9.59 -9.52 1.35
C ALA A 151 8.65 -9.85 2.53
N ARG A 152 8.18 -8.83 3.27
CA ARG A 152 7.24 -9.00 4.40
C ARG A 152 5.78 -8.92 3.98
N TYR A 153 5.48 -8.51 2.74
CA TYR A 153 4.11 -8.35 2.29
C TYR A 153 3.38 -9.68 2.15
N THR A 154 2.16 -9.71 2.69
CA THR A 154 1.28 -10.88 2.63
C THR A 154 0.13 -10.67 1.65
N THR A 155 -0.17 -9.43 1.27
CA THR A 155 -1.30 -9.08 0.40
C THR A 155 -0.87 -8.54 -0.96
N ASP A 156 -1.76 -8.64 -1.95
CA ASP A 156 -1.52 -8.11 -3.30
C ASP A 156 -1.54 -6.57 -3.31
N GLU A 157 -2.44 -5.93 -2.56
CA GLU A 157 -2.52 -4.47 -2.51
C GLU A 157 -1.24 -3.85 -1.97
N GLN A 158 -0.55 -4.54 -1.04
CA GLN A 158 0.75 -4.09 -0.55
C GLN A 158 1.80 -4.12 -1.66
N ARG A 159 1.84 -5.19 -2.48
CA ARG A 159 2.77 -5.31 -3.60
C ARG A 159 2.49 -4.28 -4.68
N ASP A 160 1.24 -4.17 -5.10
CA ASP A 160 0.79 -3.20 -6.10
C ASP A 160 1.13 -1.76 -5.64
N SER A 161 0.82 -1.43 -4.39
CA SER A 161 1.11 -0.13 -3.79
C SER A 161 2.60 0.14 -3.65
N HIS A 162 3.42 -0.88 -3.42
CA HIS A 162 4.88 -0.73 -3.32
C HIS A 162 5.48 -0.26 -4.65
N HIS A 163 5.13 -0.92 -5.75
CA HIS A 163 5.60 -0.56 -7.09
C HIS A 163 4.95 0.70 -7.66
N GLY A 164 3.89 1.20 -7.00
CA GLY A 164 3.14 2.36 -7.49
C GLY A 164 2.21 2.00 -8.64
N GLU A 165 1.92 0.71 -8.83
CA GLU A 165 0.82 0.25 -9.67
C GLU A 165 -0.46 0.54 -8.90
N SER A 166 -0.97 1.76 -9.05
CA SER A 166 -2.34 2.05 -8.63
C SER A 166 -3.26 1.25 -9.55
N THR A 167 -3.76 0.12 -9.06
CA THR A 167 -5.03 -0.46 -9.49
C THR A 167 -6.15 0.51 -9.09
N GLY A 168 -6.13 1.70 -9.69
CA GLY A 168 -7.22 2.67 -9.54
C GLY A 168 -8.49 2.06 -10.12
N PRO A 169 -9.66 2.25 -9.48
CA PRO A 169 -10.92 1.88 -10.10
C PRO A 169 -11.02 2.54 -11.48
N PRO A 170 -11.68 1.92 -12.47
CA PRO A 170 -11.91 2.59 -13.75
C PRO A 170 -12.55 3.94 -13.45
N HIS A 171 -11.87 5.02 -13.83
CA HIS A 171 -12.39 6.37 -13.75
C HIS A 171 -13.65 6.43 -14.62
N ASN A 172 -14.79 6.08 -14.03
CA ASN A 172 -16.07 6.30 -14.66
C ASN A 172 -16.32 7.79 -14.52
N ASN A 173 -16.05 8.50 -15.61
CA ASN A 173 -16.23 9.92 -15.78
C ASN A 173 -17.72 10.24 -15.57
N VAL A 174 -18.14 10.50 -14.33
CA VAL A 174 -19.45 11.09 -14.07
C VAL A 174 -19.29 12.59 -14.29
N GLU A 175 -19.56 13.04 -15.52
CA GLU A 175 -19.86 14.44 -15.80
C GLU A 175 -21.12 14.81 -15.01
N PHE A 176 -20.98 15.70 -14.03
CA PHE A 176 -22.12 16.38 -13.43
C PHE A 176 -22.68 17.36 -14.46
N PHE A 177 -23.90 17.11 -14.94
CA PHE A 177 -24.76 18.06 -15.65
C PHE A 177 -25.79 18.64 -14.70
#